data_AF-A0A7W8UDU3-F1
#
_entry.id   AF-A0A7W8UDU3-F1
#
_cell.length_a   1.000
_cell.length_b   1.000
_cell.length_c   1.000
_cell.angle_alpha   90.00
_cell.angle_beta   90.00
_cell.angle_gamma   90.00
#
_symmetry.space_group_name_H-M   'P 1'
#
loop_
_entity.id
_entity.type
_entity.pdbx_description
1 polymer ?
#
loop_
_entity_poly.entity_id
_entity_poly.type
_entity_poly.pdbx_seq_one_letter_code
_entity_poly.pdbx_strand_id
1 'polypeptide(L)'
;MKDLVKPGRFLLIAGEEGQNWCAAAAALVAANDLPIDTVRIGHIDGDLFDPRLAWAQFRGISEKGAVLVRPDRVVCWRHVGASRDPLAALSGATWGSAGSQLS
;
A
#
# COMPACT_ATOMS: atom_id res chain seq x y z
N MET A 1 3.01 -8.01 -15.92
CA MET A 1 2.77 -7.67 -14.50
C MET A 1 4.00 -8.01 -13.65
N LYS A 2 5.17 -7.46 -14.00
CA LYS A 2 6.44 -7.79 -13.36
C LYS A 2 7.27 -6.51 -13.24
N ASP A 3 6.69 -5.46 -12.64
CA ASP A 3 7.39 -4.26 -12.12
C ASP A 3 6.37 -3.27 -11.55
N LEU A 4 5.82 -3.58 -10.37
CA LEU A 4 5.01 -2.60 -9.61
C LEU A 4 5.77 -2.03 -8.41
N VAL A 5 6.68 -2.82 -7.85
CA VAL A 5 7.58 -2.36 -6.78
C VAL A 5 8.85 -1.86 -7.44
N LYS A 6 9.01 -0.54 -7.51
CA LYS A 6 10.28 0.06 -7.94
C LYS A 6 11.37 -0.26 -6.91
N PRO A 7 12.62 -0.50 -7.32
CA PRO A 7 13.72 -0.74 -6.39
C PRO A 7 13.82 0.38 -5.34
N GLY A 8 13.96 -0.01 -4.07
CA GLY A 8 14.15 0.92 -2.95
C GLY A 8 12.89 1.66 -2.47
N ARG A 9 11.69 1.35 -3.00
CA ARG A 9 10.44 2.03 -2.63
C ARG A 9 9.44 1.05 -2.02
N PHE A 10 8.67 1.52 -1.06
CA PHE A 10 7.51 0.79 -0.57
C PHE A 10 6.37 0.92 -1.58
N LEU A 11 5.50 -0.07 -1.64
CA LEU A 11 4.28 -0.02 -2.45
C LEU A 11 3.07 -0.24 -1.54
N LEU A 12 2.17 0.73 -1.50
CA LEU A 12 0.86 0.59 -0.89
C LEU A 12 -0.15 0.17 -1.96
N ILE A 13 -0.69 -1.03 -1.83
CA ILE A 13 -1.74 -1.57 -2.67
C ILE A 13 -3.08 -1.40 -1.94
N ALA A 14 -3.93 -0.52 -2.44
CA ALA A 14 -5.25 -0.29 -1.90
C ALA A 14 -6.33 -1.00 -2.75
N GLY A 15 -7.46 -1.30 -2.14
CA GLY A 15 -8.64 -1.74 -2.89
C GLY A 15 -9.24 -0.62 -3.74
N GLU A 16 -10.24 -0.98 -4.55
CA GLU A 16 -10.96 -0.07 -5.47
C GLU A 16 -11.47 1.21 -4.80
N GLU A 17 -12.07 1.10 -3.61
CA GLU A 17 -12.57 2.20 -2.79
C GLU A 17 -11.55 2.67 -1.73
N GLY A 18 -10.27 2.41 -1.97
CA GLY A 18 -9.17 2.68 -1.05
C GLY A 18 -8.53 4.06 -1.18
N GLN A 19 -9.20 5.05 -1.77
CA GLN A 19 -8.61 6.38 -2.07
C GLN A 19 -8.03 7.06 -0.83
N ASN A 20 -8.66 6.87 0.33
CA ASN A 20 -8.18 7.47 1.59
C ASN A 20 -6.83 6.89 2.03
N TRP A 21 -6.51 5.64 1.66
CA TRP A 21 -5.19 5.05 1.89
C TRP A 21 -4.13 5.68 0.99
N CYS A 22 -4.46 5.93 -0.28
CA CYS A 22 -3.57 6.63 -1.21
C CYS A 22 -3.28 8.06 -0.72
N ALA A 23 -4.30 8.77 -0.23
CA ALA A 23 -4.15 10.11 0.34
C ALA A 23 -3.28 10.11 1.61
N ALA A 24 -3.45 9.13 2.50
CA ALA A 24 -2.62 8.97 3.69
C ALA A 24 -1.14 8.71 3.34
N ALA A 25 -0.87 7.84 2.36
CA ALA A 25 0.49 7.61 1.89
C ALA A 25 1.12 8.88 1.30
N ALA A 26 0.37 9.64 0.49
CA ALA A 26 0.86 10.91 -0.06
C ALA A 26 1.23 11.91 1.04
N ALA A 27 0.42 12.00 2.11
CA ALA A 27 0.73 12.83 3.28
C ALA A 27 2.01 12.37 4.00
N LEU A 28 2.24 11.06 4.11
CA LEU A 28 3.48 10.52 4.70
C LEU A 28 4.72 10.78 3.85
N VAL A 29 4.61 10.66 2.53
CA VAL A 29 5.71 11.01 1.61
C VAL A 29 6.08 12.48 1.80
N ALA A 30 5.08 13.38 1.84
CA ALA A 30 5.31 14.80 2.02
C ALA A 30 5.90 15.17 3.40
N ALA A 31 5.50 14.46 4.46
CA ALA A 31 5.91 14.78 5.83
C ALA A 31 7.25 14.15 6.25
N ASN A 32 7.59 12.96 5.73
CA ASN A 32 8.68 12.13 6.27
C ASN A 32 9.68 11.66 5.20
N ASP A 33 9.56 12.12 3.95
CA ASP A 33 10.38 11.68 2.80
C ASP A 33 10.41 10.15 2.61
N LEU A 34 9.33 9.48 3.04
CA LEU A 34 9.19 8.03 2.88
C LEU A 34 8.87 7.72 1.42
N PRO A 35 9.66 6.90 0.71
CA PRO A 35 9.44 6.61 -0.70
C PRO A 35 8.32 5.56 -0.86
N ILE A 36 7.07 6.00 -0.79
CA ILE A 36 5.88 5.16 -0.93
C ILE A 36 5.23 5.44 -2.28
N ASP A 37 5.14 4.42 -3.12
CA ASP A 37 4.27 4.42 -4.29
C ASP A 37 2.89 3.86 -3.92
N THR A 38 1.84 4.31 -4.59
CA THR A 38 0.48 3.86 -4.35
C THR A 38 -0.13 3.29 -5.62
N VAL A 39 -0.96 2.26 -5.46
CA VAL A 39 -1.75 1.68 -6.55
C VAL A 39 -3.10 1.21 -6.00
N ARG A 40 -4.19 1.52 -6.71
CA ARG A 40 -5.50 0.92 -6.47
C ARG A 40 -5.71 -0.25 -7.41
N ILE A 41 -6.13 -1.37 -6.84
CA ILE A 41 -6.54 -2.55 -7.61
C ILE A 41 -8.02 -2.77 -7.36
N GLY A 42 -8.81 -2.69 -8.44
CA GLY A 42 -10.25 -2.91 -8.39
C GLY A 42 -10.75 -3.77 -9.52
N HIS A 43 -12.03 -4.11 -9.44
CA HIS A 43 -12.68 -4.98 -10.41
C HIS A 43 -13.10 -4.20 -11.66
N ILE A 44 -13.63 -2.98 -11.48
CA ILE A 44 -14.20 -2.16 -12.55
C ILE A 44 -13.43 -0.84 -12.70
N ASP A 45 -12.90 -0.29 -11.60
CA ASP A 45 -12.09 0.93 -11.54
C ASP A 45 -10.78 0.68 -10.76
N GLY A 46 -9.76 1.51 -10.99
CA GLY A 46 -8.45 1.42 -10.35
C GLY A 46 -7.30 1.68 -11.31
N ASP A 47 -6.08 1.77 -10.77
CA ASP A 47 -4.86 1.90 -11.58
C ASP A 47 -4.51 0.57 -12.27
N LEU A 48 -4.93 -0.54 -11.65
CA LEU A 48 -4.86 -1.88 -12.23
C LEU A 48 -6.20 -2.58 -12.07
N PHE A 49 -6.60 -3.33 -13.10
CA PHE A 49 -7.83 -4.10 -13.12
C PHE A 49 -7.58 -5.56 -12.72
N ASP A 50 -8.46 -6.09 -11.86
CA ASP A 50 -8.55 -7.52 -11.51
C ASP A 50 -9.86 -8.12 -12.03
N PRO A 51 -10.02 -8.28 -13.36
CA PRO A 51 -11.27 -8.74 -13.96
C PRO A 51 -11.60 -10.20 -13.62
N ARG A 52 -10.61 -10.99 -13.19
CA ARG A 52 -10.78 -12.40 -12.79
C ARG A 52 -10.90 -12.59 -11.28
N LEU A 53 -10.91 -11.51 -10.49
CA LEU A 53 -10.97 -11.54 -9.02
C LEU A 53 -9.85 -12.38 -8.37
N ALA A 54 -8.73 -12.57 -9.08
CA ALA A 54 -7.62 -13.37 -8.59
C ALA A 54 -6.89 -12.62 -7.47
N TRP A 55 -6.66 -11.33 -7.64
CA TRP A 55 -6.14 -10.49 -6.56
C TRP A 55 -7.12 -10.43 -5.39
N ALA A 56 -8.42 -10.29 -5.68
CA ALA A 56 -9.48 -10.26 -4.69
C ALA A 56 -9.55 -11.50 -3.79
N GLN A 57 -9.16 -12.67 -4.30
CA GLN A 57 -9.14 -13.91 -3.54
C GLN A 57 -7.93 -14.03 -2.59
N PHE A 58 -6.76 -13.52 -2.99
CA PHE A 58 -5.50 -13.73 -2.24
C PHE A 58 -5.09 -12.55 -1.34
N ARG A 59 -5.67 -11.37 -1.54
CA ARG A 59 -5.31 -10.13 -0.87
C ARG A 59 -5.48 -10.08 0.65
N GLY A 60 -6.49 -10.79 1.16
CA GLY A 60 -6.92 -10.70 2.55
C GLY A 60 -7.36 -9.30 3.02
N ILE A 61 -7.77 -8.40 2.12
CA ILE A 61 -8.41 -7.11 2.39
C ILE A 61 -9.74 -6.98 1.62
N SER A 62 -10.59 -6.04 1.96
CA SER A 62 -11.78 -5.65 1.17
C SER A 62 -11.42 -4.59 0.12
N GLU A 63 -12.40 -4.16 -0.67
CA GLU A 63 -12.25 -3.02 -1.60
C GLU A 63 -11.86 -1.70 -0.91
N LYS A 64 -12.04 -1.61 0.42
CA LYS A 64 -11.74 -0.43 1.25
C LYS A 64 -10.45 -0.57 2.06
N GLY A 65 -9.78 -1.73 1.99
CA GLY A 65 -8.57 -1.99 2.75
C GLY A 65 -7.28 -1.58 2.01
N ALA A 66 -6.14 -1.90 2.62
CA ALA A 66 -4.83 -1.70 2.01
C ALA A 66 -3.78 -2.69 2.52
N VAL A 67 -2.73 -2.89 1.71
CA VAL A 67 -1.56 -3.72 1.99
C VAL A 67 -0.31 -2.93 1.69
N LEU A 68 0.63 -2.87 2.62
CA LEU A 68 1.94 -2.25 2.41
C LEU A 68 2.98 -3.34 2.13
N VAL A 69 3.71 -3.16 1.04
CA VAL A 69 4.74 -4.07 0.56
C VAL A 69 6.09 -3.37 0.63
N ARG A 70 7.09 -4.05 1.19
CA ARG A 70 8.48 -3.59 1.27
C ARG A 70 9.18 -3.67 -0.08
N PRO A 71 10.33 -2.97 -0.25
CA PRO A 71 11.15 -3.07 -1.46
C PRO A 71 11.61 -4.50 -1.81
N ASP A 72 11.72 -5.39 -0.82
CA ASP A 72 12.05 -6.82 -0.97
C ASP A 72 10.84 -7.69 -1.39
N ARG A 73 9.69 -7.05 -1.68
CA ARG A 73 8.43 -7.68 -2.11
C ARG A 73 7.72 -8.48 -1.02
N VAL A 74 8.06 -8.26 0.25
CA VAL A 74 7.37 -8.85 1.40
C VAL A 74 6.28 -7.91 1.90
N VAL A 75 5.10 -8.45 2.19
CA VAL A 75 4.03 -7.71 2.87
C VAL A 75 4.46 -7.44 4.32
N CYS A 76 4.59 -6.18 4.70
CA CYS A 76 4.98 -5.81 6.06
C CYS A 76 3.82 -5.29 6.91
N TRP A 77 2.70 -4.91 6.28
CA TRP A 77 1.52 -4.44 6.98
C TRP A 77 0.26 -4.62 6.13
N ARG A 78 -0.89 -4.76 6.80
CA ARG A 78 -2.20 -4.91 6.16
C ARG A 78 -3.29 -4.30 7.04
N HIS A 79 -4.27 -3.67 6.41
CA HIS A 79 -5.54 -3.29 7.03
C HIS A 79 -6.72 -3.82 6.20
N VAL A 80 -7.61 -4.58 6.86
CA VAL A 80 -8.62 -5.40 6.17
C VAL A 80 -9.70 -4.56 5.50
N GLY A 81 -10.08 -3.41 6.05
CA GLY A 81 -11.13 -2.57 5.49
C GLY A 81 -10.84 -1.08 5.64
N ALA A 82 -11.90 -0.26 5.58
CA ALA A 82 -11.77 1.18 5.80
C ALA A 82 -11.22 1.47 7.21
N SER A 83 -10.43 2.55 7.33
CA SER A 83 -10.08 3.15 8.62
C SER A 83 -10.73 4.53 8.72
N ARG A 84 -11.11 4.92 9.95
CA ARG A 84 -11.53 6.30 10.26
C ARG A 84 -10.37 7.28 10.27
N ASP A 85 -9.16 6.77 10.50
CA ASP A 85 -7.92 7.52 10.42
C ASP A 85 -6.86 6.67 9.68
N PRO A 86 -6.87 6.70 8.34
CA PRO A 86 -5.92 5.95 7.53
C PRO A 86 -4.48 6.42 7.72
N LEU A 87 -4.28 7.71 8.01
CA LEU A 87 -2.95 8.28 8.23
C LEU A 87 -2.36 7.74 9.53
N ALA A 88 -3.07 7.81 10.66
CA ALA A 88 -2.58 7.26 11.92
C ALA A 88 -2.33 5.75 11.83
N ALA A 89 -3.24 5.01 11.19
CA ALA A 89 -3.10 3.57 10.99
C ALA A 89 -1.86 3.21 10.15
N LEU A 90 -1.59 3.97 9.08
CA LEU A 90 -0.44 3.76 8.22
C LEU A 90 0.87 4.22 8.88
N SER A 91 0.87 5.34 9.59
CA SER A 91 2.02 5.83 10.36
C SER A 91 2.51 4.81 11.37
N GLY A 92 1.58 4.11 12.05
CA GLY A 92 1.88 3.06 13.02
C GLY A 92 2.35 1.74 12.40
N ALA A 93 2.39 1.62 11.06
CA ALA A 93 2.96 0.46 10.40
C ALA A 93 4.46 0.35 10.69
N THR A 94 4.98 -0.87 10.75
CA THR A 94 6.41 -1.11 10.90
C THR A 94 7.10 -0.93 9.56
N TRP A 95 7.63 0.28 9.34
CA TRP A 95 8.51 0.61 8.22
C TRP A 95 9.87 -0.05 8.44
N GLY A 96 10.00 -1.33 8.11
CA GLY A 96 11.28 -2.03 8.24
C GLY A 96 12.37 -1.29 7.45
N SER A 97 13.31 -0.66 8.14
CA SER A 97 14.42 0.06 7.55
C SER A 97 15.31 -0.91 6.79
N ALA A 98 15.25 -0.86 5.46
CA ALA A 98 16.36 -1.34 4.64
C ALA A 98 17.46 -0.28 4.68
N GLY A 99 18.23 -0.25 5.78
CA GLY A 99 19.48 0.50 5.86
C GLY A 99 19.41 1.88 6.49
N SER A 100 19.50 1.93 7.81
CA SER A 100 20.17 3.03 8.52
C SER A 100 20.71 2.52 9.85
N GLN A 101 21.79 1.76 9.75
CA GLN A 101 22.88 1.86 10.71
C GLN A 101 24.04 2.50 9.97
N LEU A 102 24.03 3.84 9.87
CA LEU A 102 25.20 4.63 9.49
C LEU A 102 25.21 5.90 10.34
N SER A 103 26.15 5.86 11.29
CA SER A 103 26.79 6.93 12.06
C SER A 103 25.95 7.78 13.01
#